data_AF-X1DRZ7-F1
#
_entry.id   AF-X1DRZ7-F1
#
_cell.length_a   1.000
_cell.length_b   1.000
_cell.length_c   1.000
_cell.angle_alpha   90.00
_cell.angle_beta   90.00
_cell.angle_gamma   90.00
#
_symmetry.space_group_name_H-M   'P 1'
#
loop_
_entity.id
_entity.type
_entity.pdbx_description
1 polymer ?
#
loop_
_entity_poly.entity_id
_entity_poly.type
_entity_poly.pdbx_seq_one_letter_code
_entity_poly.pdbx_strand_id
1 'polypeptide(L)'
;IKSTERFYESDAFLLIAGAAGGTGSGAMPIMTKMIKERFIDKPIYALIALPFEHEEKADIRTIYNSATCLKATYLVADAVFLVDNQRYIEKDSSLINNFAAINKLMVEPFYDLLCAGEETKAKRIGAKLLDAGDIIKTLKGWTVLGYGVSKLPVIRLPFVRRHNYRKKSTETIKGIQTMDQAISNLSLKCDPKDSASALYLLSAPVEEITMDLVKELVDYLGEVAPRAYY
;
A
#
# COMPACT_ATOMS: atom_id res chain seq x y z
N ILE A 1 10.90 19.99 -10.89
CA ILE A 1 9.86 19.98 -9.83
C ILE A 1 8.89 21.15 -10.00
N LYS A 2 9.32 22.43 -9.89
CA LYS A 2 8.41 23.59 -10.02
C LYS A 2 7.80 23.80 -11.42
N SER A 3 8.35 23.17 -12.45
CA SER A 3 7.85 23.23 -13.83
C SER A 3 6.75 22.21 -14.13
N THR A 4 6.39 21.35 -13.17
CA THR A 4 5.34 20.34 -13.37
C THR A 4 3.96 21.01 -13.26
N GLU A 5 3.09 20.76 -14.25
CA GLU A 5 1.84 21.49 -14.49
C GLU A 5 0.87 21.52 -13.29
N ARG A 6 0.92 20.51 -12.40
CA ARG A 6 0.07 20.39 -11.20
C ARG A 6 0.83 20.32 -9.89
N PHE A 7 2.04 20.87 -9.86
CA PHE A 7 2.92 20.76 -8.71
C PHE A 7 2.33 21.36 -7.41
N TYR A 8 1.59 22.45 -7.53
CA TYR A 8 0.95 23.09 -6.38
C TYR A 8 -0.21 22.26 -5.82
N GLU A 9 -0.87 21.47 -6.67
CA GLU A 9 -2.01 20.61 -6.34
C GLU A 9 -1.61 19.27 -5.68
N SER A 10 -0.32 18.93 -5.61
CA SER A 10 0.12 17.65 -5.03
C SER A 10 -0.02 17.62 -3.51
N ASP A 11 -0.63 16.58 -2.94
CA ASP A 11 -0.79 16.43 -1.49
C ASP A 11 0.46 15.88 -0.78
N ALA A 12 1.32 15.14 -1.49
CA ALA A 12 2.51 14.51 -0.92
C ALA A 12 3.61 14.31 -1.97
N PHE A 13 4.81 13.96 -1.52
CA PHE A 13 5.89 13.46 -2.36
C PHE A 13 6.14 11.98 -2.13
N LEU A 14 6.35 11.21 -3.19
CA LEU A 14 6.81 9.83 -3.10
C LEU A 14 8.14 9.69 -3.83
N LEU A 15 9.19 9.31 -3.12
CA LEU A 15 10.49 8.97 -3.69
C LEU A 15 10.64 7.46 -3.73
N ILE A 16 11.18 6.92 -4.83
CA ILE A 16 11.28 5.48 -5.05
C ILE A 16 12.73 5.12 -5.37
N ALA A 17 13.31 4.14 -4.65
CA ALA A 17 14.64 3.61 -4.97
C ALA A 17 14.84 2.18 -4.44
N GLY A 18 15.86 1.50 -4.96
CA GLY A 18 16.39 0.26 -4.37
C GLY A 18 17.39 0.57 -3.25
N ALA A 19 17.37 -0.24 -2.19
CA ALA A 19 18.23 -0.09 -1.01
C ALA A 19 19.68 -0.52 -1.25
N ALA A 20 19.90 -1.50 -2.13
CA ALA A 20 21.19 -2.16 -2.28
C ALA A 20 22.15 -1.51 -3.29
N GLY A 21 21.61 -0.75 -4.25
CA GLY A 21 22.42 -0.07 -5.26
C GLY A 21 23.32 1.03 -4.67
N GLY A 22 24.07 1.75 -5.51
CA GLY A 22 24.87 2.90 -5.07
C GLY A 22 24.13 4.23 -5.20
N THR A 23 23.57 4.50 -6.38
CA THR A 23 22.95 5.79 -6.70
C THR A 23 21.64 6.00 -5.96
N GLY A 24 20.70 5.05 -6.06
CA GLY A 24 19.39 5.18 -5.43
C GLY A 24 19.47 5.22 -3.92
N SER A 25 20.23 4.30 -3.33
CA SER A 25 20.40 4.17 -1.88
C SER A 25 21.08 5.39 -1.24
N GLY A 26 22.11 5.94 -1.90
CA GLY A 26 22.84 7.12 -1.42
C GLY A 26 22.08 8.43 -1.66
N ALA A 27 21.39 8.56 -2.79
CA ALA A 27 20.64 9.78 -3.12
C ALA A 27 19.33 9.88 -2.35
N MET A 28 18.65 8.78 -2.04
CA MET A 28 17.34 8.75 -1.37
C MET A 28 17.25 9.64 -0.12
N PRO A 29 18.11 9.50 0.91
CA PRO A 29 18.03 10.33 2.11
C PRO A 29 18.36 11.80 1.84
N ILE A 30 19.30 12.07 0.92
CA ILE A 30 19.70 13.44 0.55
C ILE A 30 18.56 14.16 -0.17
N MET A 31 17.97 13.51 -1.17
CA MET A 31 16.85 14.05 -1.94
C MET A 31 15.62 14.25 -1.05
N THR A 32 15.30 13.27 -0.20
CA THR A 32 14.21 13.39 0.78
C THR A 32 14.40 14.61 1.67
N LYS A 33 15.59 14.80 2.24
CA LYS A 33 15.91 15.95 3.08
C LYS A 33 15.77 17.28 2.33
N MET A 34 16.36 17.39 1.13
CA MET A 34 16.31 18.60 0.33
C MET A 34 14.87 19.00 -0.06
N ILE A 35 14.02 18.02 -0.37
CA ILE A 35 12.61 18.27 -0.69
C ILE A 35 11.87 18.69 0.59
N LYS A 36 12.13 18.06 1.74
CA LYS A 36 11.49 18.38 3.03
C LYS A 36 11.79 19.80 3.47
N GLU A 37 13.05 20.21 3.36
CA GLU A 37 13.48 21.58 3.68
C GLU A 37 12.84 22.62 2.73
N ARG A 38 12.48 22.22 1.52
CA ARG A 38 11.87 23.12 0.53
C ARG A 38 10.35 23.18 0.60
N PHE A 39 9.69 22.10 1.01
CA PHE A 39 8.24 21.93 1.01
C PHE A 39 7.77 21.40 2.37
N ILE A 40 7.85 22.26 3.38
CA ILE A 40 7.64 21.91 4.79
C ILE A 40 6.23 21.39 5.07
N ASP A 41 5.24 21.89 4.31
CA ASP A 41 3.82 21.57 4.54
C ASP A 41 3.35 20.30 3.81
N LYS A 42 4.23 19.62 3.06
CA LYS A 42 3.87 18.43 2.28
C LYS A 42 4.61 17.20 2.81
N PRO A 43 3.90 16.12 3.20
CA PRO A 43 4.55 14.89 3.65
C PRO A 43 5.38 14.27 2.53
N ILE A 44 6.48 13.64 2.94
CA ILE A 44 7.39 12.94 2.05
C ILE A 44 7.48 11.48 2.45
N TYR A 45 7.08 10.64 1.51
CA TYR A 45 7.14 9.20 1.60
C TYR A 45 8.30 8.66 0.79
N ALA A 46 8.90 7.59 1.28
CA ALA A 46 9.90 6.82 0.56
C ALA A 46 9.36 5.40 0.32
N LEU A 47 9.48 4.89 -0.90
CA LEU A 47 9.30 3.48 -1.22
C LEU A 47 10.67 2.89 -1.51
N ILE A 48 11.07 1.95 -0.66
CA ILE A 48 12.39 1.32 -0.72
C ILE A 48 12.21 -0.16 -1.04
N ALA A 49 12.73 -0.56 -2.20
CA ALA A 49 12.83 -1.97 -2.58
C ALA A 49 14.09 -2.57 -1.96
N LEU A 50 13.90 -3.60 -1.14
CA LEU A 50 14.96 -4.40 -0.53
C LEU A 50 15.59 -5.33 -1.58
N PRO A 51 16.88 -5.69 -1.44
CA PRO A 51 17.53 -6.63 -2.36
C PRO A 51 16.88 -8.01 -2.35
N PHE A 52 17.19 -8.81 -3.38
CA PHE A 52 16.91 -10.24 -3.33
C PHE A 52 17.93 -10.97 -2.46
N GLU A 53 17.56 -12.14 -1.93
CA GLU A 53 18.42 -12.94 -1.06
C GLU A 53 19.73 -13.37 -1.76
N HIS A 54 19.70 -13.57 -3.08
CA HIS A 54 20.90 -13.91 -3.84
C HIS A 54 21.87 -12.72 -4.00
N GLU A 55 21.36 -11.47 -4.03
CA GLU A 55 22.19 -10.26 -4.06
C GLU A 55 22.86 -10.01 -2.70
N GLU A 56 22.18 -10.36 -1.60
CA GLU A 56 22.73 -10.29 -0.24
C GLU A 56 23.89 -11.28 -0.05
N LYS A 57 23.77 -12.49 -0.60
CA LYS A 57 24.80 -13.53 -0.53
C LYS A 57 25.99 -13.26 -1.46
N ALA A 58 25.75 -12.59 -2.59
CA ALA A 58 26.78 -12.33 -3.58
C ALA A 58 27.75 -11.20 -3.17
N ASP A 59 27.27 -10.18 -2.46
CA ASP A 59 28.06 -9.00 -2.14
C ASP A 59 27.68 -8.37 -0.79
N ILE A 60 28.65 -8.29 0.12
CA ILE A 60 28.46 -7.66 1.44
C ILE A 60 28.08 -6.17 1.37
N ARG A 61 28.46 -5.49 0.28
CA ARG A 61 28.10 -4.08 0.04
C ARG A 61 26.59 -3.89 -0.09
N THR A 62 25.86 -4.89 -0.59
CA THR A 62 24.40 -4.91 -0.68
C THR A 62 23.76 -4.66 0.69
N ILE A 63 24.23 -5.38 1.71
CA ILE A 63 23.73 -5.28 3.09
C ILE A 63 24.10 -3.92 3.69
N TYR A 64 25.35 -3.48 3.52
CA TYR A 64 25.82 -2.20 4.04
C TYR A 64 25.06 -1.01 3.44
N ASN A 65 24.90 -0.99 2.12
CA ASN A 65 24.14 0.04 1.41
C ASN A 65 22.69 0.07 1.87
N SER A 66 22.06 -1.10 1.98
CA SER A 66 20.66 -1.22 2.40
C SER A 66 20.47 -0.70 3.83
N ALA A 67 21.29 -1.14 4.77
CA ALA A 67 21.23 -0.70 6.17
C ALA A 67 21.43 0.83 6.30
N THR A 68 22.41 1.37 5.58
CA THR A 68 22.72 2.81 5.60
C THR A 68 21.58 3.64 4.97
N CYS A 69 21.07 3.20 3.82
CA CYS A 69 19.95 3.83 3.13
C CYS A 69 18.69 3.86 3.99
N LEU A 70 18.31 2.70 4.56
CA LEU A 70 17.12 2.59 5.40
C LEU A 70 17.23 3.48 6.63
N LYS A 71 18.35 3.40 7.36
CA LYS A 71 18.56 4.23 8.56
C LYS A 71 18.53 5.72 8.25
N ALA A 72 19.23 6.15 7.20
CA ALA A 72 19.30 7.56 6.84
C ALA A 72 17.94 8.08 6.34
N THR A 73 17.22 7.29 5.54
CA THR A 73 15.92 7.68 4.98
C THR A 73 14.85 7.77 6.07
N TYR A 74 14.83 6.84 7.01
CA TYR A 74 13.89 6.84 8.14
C TYR A 74 13.96 8.12 9.00
N LEU A 75 15.14 8.72 9.12
CA LEU A 75 15.32 9.94 9.91
C LEU A 75 14.75 11.20 9.22
N VAL A 76 14.48 11.14 7.91
CA VAL A 76 14.09 12.31 7.12
C VAL A 76 12.70 12.17 6.49
N ALA A 77 12.30 10.98 6.07
CA ALA A 77 10.98 10.70 5.51
C ALA A 77 9.90 10.68 6.61
N ASP A 78 8.67 11.04 6.25
CA ASP A 78 7.52 10.94 7.15
C ASP A 78 7.02 9.50 7.25
N ALA A 79 7.07 8.76 6.14
CA ALA A 79 6.84 7.32 6.10
C ALA A 79 7.80 6.63 5.12
N VAL A 80 8.19 5.40 5.44
CA VAL A 80 9.07 4.56 4.63
C VAL A 80 8.37 3.23 4.36
N PHE A 81 7.84 3.11 3.14
CA PHE A 81 7.29 1.89 2.60
C PHE A 81 8.40 0.91 2.25
N LEU A 82 8.34 -0.28 2.85
CA LEU A 82 9.30 -1.35 2.58
C LEU A 82 8.70 -2.37 1.64
N VAL A 83 9.46 -2.73 0.61
CA VAL A 83 9.07 -3.74 -0.37
C VAL A 83 10.17 -4.79 -0.47
N ASP A 84 9.84 -6.02 -0.09
CA ASP A 84 10.73 -7.15 -0.14
C ASP A 84 10.64 -7.81 -1.53
N ASN A 85 11.67 -7.58 -2.34
CA ASN A 85 11.76 -8.13 -3.68
C ASN A 85 11.66 -9.67 -3.68
N GLN A 86 12.20 -10.34 -2.65
CA GLN A 86 12.20 -11.81 -2.57
C GLN A 86 10.77 -12.38 -2.54
N ARG A 87 9.81 -11.68 -1.92
CA ARG A 87 8.40 -12.12 -1.83
C ARG A 87 7.70 -12.21 -3.17
N TYR A 88 8.14 -11.47 -4.19
CA TYR A 88 7.51 -11.53 -5.52
C TYR A 88 8.01 -12.71 -6.35
N ILE A 89 9.22 -13.18 -6.08
CA ILE A 89 9.77 -14.39 -6.71
C ILE A 89 9.18 -15.66 -6.06
N GLU A 90 9.01 -15.67 -4.74
CA GLU A 90 8.43 -16.83 -4.03
C GLU A 90 7.00 -17.15 -4.47
N LYS A 91 6.24 -16.12 -4.87
CA LYS A 91 4.84 -16.28 -5.32
C LYS A 91 4.71 -16.85 -6.71
N ASP A 92 5.65 -16.54 -7.61
CA ASP A 92 5.64 -17.03 -8.98
C ASP A 92 7.06 -17.06 -9.55
N SER A 93 7.63 -18.27 -9.62
CA SER A 93 8.98 -18.49 -10.13
C SER A 93 9.16 -18.11 -11.60
N SER A 94 8.07 -17.91 -12.35
CA SER A 94 8.14 -17.38 -13.72
C SER A 94 8.54 -15.90 -13.75
N LEU A 95 8.44 -15.19 -12.62
CA LEU A 95 8.77 -13.77 -12.49
C LEU A 95 10.24 -13.49 -12.21
N ILE A 96 11.07 -14.52 -11.97
CA ILE A 96 12.49 -14.38 -11.58
C ILE A 96 13.27 -13.41 -12.49
N ASN A 97 12.94 -13.35 -13.79
CA ASN A 97 13.61 -12.46 -14.75
C ASN A 97 12.68 -11.37 -15.31
N ASN A 98 11.47 -11.22 -14.79
CA ASN A 98 10.48 -10.26 -15.28
C ASN A 98 10.33 -9.08 -14.32
N PHE A 99 11.37 -8.24 -14.26
CA PHE A 99 11.35 -7.01 -13.46
C PHE A 99 10.18 -6.09 -13.80
N ALA A 100 9.73 -6.07 -15.06
CA ALA A 100 8.57 -5.25 -15.45
C ALA A 100 7.29 -5.73 -14.76
N ALA A 101 7.07 -7.04 -14.69
CA ALA A 101 5.94 -7.61 -13.97
C ALA A 101 6.06 -7.43 -12.44
N ILE A 102 7.25 -7.63 -11.87
CA ILE A 102 7.50 -7.37 -10.44
C ILE A 102 7.19 -5.90 -10.12
N ASN A 103 7.75 -4.96 -10.89
CA ASN A 103 7.50 -3.52 -10.72
C ASN A 103 6.01 -3.18 -10.84
N LYS A 104 5.28 -3.80 -11.77
CA LYS A 104 3.84 -3.60 -11.88
C LYS A 104 3.10 -4.06 -10.62
N LEU A 105 3.40 -5.26 -10.12
CA LEU A 105 2.80 -5.79 -8.89
C LEU A 105 3.17 -4.99 -7.64
N MET A 106 4.36 -4.39 -7.63
CA MET A 106 4.79 -3.50 -6.55
C MET A 106 4.03 -2.17 -6.59
N VAL A 107 3.84 -1.57 -7.77
CA VAL A 107 3.31 -0.19 -7.90
C VAL A 107 1.79 -0.15 -7.92
N GLU A 108 1.11 -1.15 -8.48
CA GLU A 108 -0.36 -1.16 -8.65
C GLU A 108 -1.13 -0.88 -7.34
N PRO A 109 -0.80 -1.51 -6.20
CA PRO A 109 -1.48 -1.21 -4.95
C PRO A 109 -1.22 0.20 -4.41
N PHE A 110 -0.04 0.77 -4.69
CA PHE A 110 0.30 2.13 -4.28
C PHE A 110 -0.43 3.15 -5.14
N TYR A 111 -0.63 2.87 -6.42
CA TYR A 111 -1.42 3.71 -7.30
C TYR A 111 -2.86 3.84 -6.78
N ASP A 112 -3.48 2.72 -6.39
CA ASP A 112 -4.84 2.72 -5.81
C ASP A 112 -4.91 3.54 -4.51
N LEU A 113 -3.89 3.44 -3.64
CA LEU A 113 -3.78 4.25 -2.42
C LEU A 113 -3.60 5.74 -2.73
N LEU A 114 -2.77 6.10 -3.72
CA LEU A 114 -2.50 7.48 -4.09
C LEU A 114 -3.68 8.15 -4.81
N CYS A 115 -4.45 7.38 -5.58
CA CYS A 115 -5.70 7.85 -6.18
C CYS A 115 -6.87 7.86 -5.20
N ALA A 116 -6.72 7.26 -4.01
CA ALA A 116 -7.75 7.31 -2.98
C ALA A 116 -7.92 8.76 -2.50
N GLY A 117 -9.13 9.28 -2.64
CA GLY A 117 -9.46 10.68 -2.33
C GLY A 117 -9.61 11.59 -3.55
N GLU A 118 -9.16 11.19 -4.75
CA GLU A 118 -9.31 11.99 -5.98
C GLU A 118 -10.70 11.85 -6.65
N GLU A 119 -11.50 10.84 -6.26
CA GLU A 119 -12.83 10.61 -6.86
C GLU A 119 -13.85 11.62 -6.30
N THR A 120 -14.18 12.62 -7.13
CA THR A 120 -15.12 13.71 -6.83
C THR A 120 -16.58 13.37 -7.17
N LYS A 121 -16.86 12.22 -7.82
CA LYS A 121 -18.22 11.88 -8.26
C LYS A 121 -19.01 11.14 -7.19
N ALA A 122 -20.01 11.81 -6.63
CA ALA A 122 -20.96 11.27 -5.63
C ALA A 122 -21.56 9.89 -5.96
N LYS A 123 -21.73 9.54 -7.24
CA LYS A 123 -22.29 8.25 -7.69
C LYS A 123 -21.36 7.04 -7.50
N ARG A 124 -20.11 7.25 -7.08
CA ARG A 124 -19.09 6.21 -6.88
C ARG A 124 -18.58 6.15 -5.43
N ILE A 125 -19.20 6.92 -4.54
CA ILE A 125 -18.75 7.05 -3.16
C ILE A 125 -19.40 5.96 -2.32
N GLY A 126 -18.58 5.15 -1.64
CA GLY A 126 -19.00 4.17 -0.63
C GLY A 126 -19.42 4.84 0.69
N ALA A 127 -19.52 4.04 1.77
CA ALA A 127 -20.04 4.49 3.06
C ALA A 127 -19.21 5.58 3.77
N LYS A 128 -17.89 5.59 3.58
CA LYS A 128 -16.98 6.63 4.08
C LYS A 128 -15.84 6.76 3.06
N LEU A 129 -15.59 7.97 2.56
CA LEU A 129 -14.45 8.23 1.70
C LEU A 129 -13.20 8.32 2.58
N LEU A 130 -12.18 7.56 2.22
CA LEU A 130 -10.85 7.69 2.79
C LEU A 130 -10.24 8.93 2.14
N ASP A 131 -10.04 9.98 2.93
CA ASP A 131 -9.49 11.24 2.44
C ASP A 131 -7.95 11.26 2.56
N ALA A 132 -7.32 12.21 1.89
CA ALA A 132 -5.87 12.38 1.97
C ALA A 132 -5.42 12.65 3.42
N GLY A 133 -6.25 13.28 4.25
CA GLY A 133 -5.95 13.55 5.65
C GLY A 133 -5.83 12.29 6.49
N ASP A 134 -6.70 11.31 6.29
CA ASP A 134 -6.69 10.00 6.96
C ASP A 134 -5.45 9.19 6.52
N ILE A 135 -5.07 9.24 5.24
CA ILE A 135 -3.81 8.67 4.75
C ILE A 135 -2.62 9.31 5.45
N ILE A 136 -2.53 10.65 5.43
CA ILE A 136 -1.39 11.39 6.00
C ILE A 136 -1.27 11.17 7.52
N LYS A 137 -2.38 11.05 8.24
CA LYS A 137 -2.36 10.77 9.69
C LYS A 137 -1.84 9.38 9.99
N THR A 138 -2.21 8.40 9.17
CA THR A 138 -1.86 6.98 9.35
C THR A 138 -0.41 6.69 8.94
N LEU A 139 0.03 7.22 7.80
CA LEU A 139 1.34 6.92 7.24
C LEU A 139 2.48 7.58 8.05
N LYS A 140 3.10 6.79 8.92
CA LYS A 140 4.24 7.22 9.73
C LYS A 140 5.27 6.11 9.92
N GLY A 141 6.55 6.46 9.86
CA GLY A 141 7.64 5.54 10.16
C GLY A 141 7.70 4.37 9.18
N TRP A 142 7.98 3.16 9.67
CA TRP A 142 8.01 1.97 8.82
C TRP A 142 6.61 1.58 8.40
N THR A 143 6.40 1.44 7.09
CA THR A 143 5.09 1.14 6.54
C THR A 143 5.16 -0.05 5.59
N VAL A 144 4.13 -0.89 5.64
CA VAL A 144 3.94 -2.02 4.75
C VAL A 144 2.56 -1.91 4.12
N LEU A 145 2.44 -2.42 2.90
CA LEU A 145 1.18 -2.34 2.15
C LEU A 145 0.80 -3.74 1.68
N GLY A 146 -0.46 -4.11 1.88
CA GLY A 146 -1.04 -5.38 1.45
C GLY A 146 -2.12 -5.15 0.40
N TYR A 147 -2.27 -6.10 -0.53
CA TYR A 147 -3.26 -6.02 -1.60
C TYR A 147 -3.94 -7.36 -1.87
N GLY A 148 -5.26 -7.33 -1.96
CA GLY A 148 -6.11 -8.48 -2.21
C GLY A 148 -7.23 -8.11 -3.17
N VAL A 149 -7.60 -9.05 -4.04
CA VAL A 149 -8.67 -8.85 -5.04
C VAL A 149 -9.53 -10.09 -5.12
N SER A 150 -10.84 -9.90 -4.99
CA SER A 150 -11.83 -10.93 -5.25
C SER A 150 -12.63 -10.64 -6.51
N LYS A 151 -12.83 -11.67 -7.34
CA LYS A 151 -13.59 -11.54 -8.58
C LYS A 151 -15.09 -11.49 -8.28
N LEU A 152 -15.73 -10.44 -8.78
CA LEU A 152 -17.17 -10.29 -8.73
C LEU A 152 -17.82 -10.87 -10.00
N PRO A 153 -19.02 -11.48 -9.91
CA PRO A 153 -19.72 -12.00 -11.08
C PRO A 153 -20.21 -10.86 -11.97
N VAL A 154 -19.83 -10.91 -13.26
CA VAL A 154 -20.15 -9.87 -14.26
C VAL A 154 -21.62 -9.91 -14.70
N ILE A 155 -22.24 -11.09 -14.72
CA ILE A 155 -23.61 -11.29 -15.19
C ILE A 155 -24.56 -11.37 -13.98
N ARG A 156 -25.43 -10.37 -13.83
CA ARG A 156 -26.55 -10.40 -12.88
C ARG A 156 -27.84 -10.64 -13.65
N LEU A 157 -28.42 -11.84 -13.53
CA LEU A 157 -29.70 -12.17 -14.15
C LEU A 157 -30.81 -11.25 -13.61
N PRO A 158 -31.59 -10.59 -14.49
CA PRO A 158 -32.52 -9.51 -14.11
C PRO A 158 -33.69 -9.95 -13.21
N PHE A 159 -33.93 -11.26 -13.09
CA PHE A 159 -35.00 -11.82 -12.25
C PHE A 159 -34.56 -12.19 -10.83
N VAL A 160 -33.29 -12.03 -10.45
CA VAL A 160 -32.85 -12.21 -9.07
C VAL A 160 -33.08 -10.92 -8.28
N ARG A 161 -34.35 -10.53 -8.10
CA ARG A 161 -34.73 -9.40 -7.25
C ARG A 161 -34.71 -9.79 -5.76
N ARG A 162 -33.74 -9.21 -5.05
CA ARG A 162 -33.89 -8.49 -3.75
C ARG A 162 -34.68 -9.15 -2.61
N HIS A 163 -34.14 -10.18 -1.98
CA HIS A 163 -34.14 -10.38 -0.51
C HIS A 163 -33.54 -11.75 -0.20
N ASN A 164 -32.22 -11.85 -0.07
CA ASN A 164 -31.60 -13.10 0.39
C ASN A 164 -30.46 -12.76 1.33
N TYR A 165 -30.69 -12.94 2.64
CA TYR A 165 -29.66 -12.90 3.68
C TYR A 165 -28.44 -13.76 3.30
N ARG A 166 -28.65 -14.90 2.63
CA ARG A 166 -27.59 -15.75 2.08
C ARG A 166 -26.63 -15.02 1.13
N LYS A 167 -27.12 -14.09 0.29
CA LYS A 167 -26.26 -13.33 -0.63
C LYS A 167 -25.41 -12.31 0.13
N LYS A 168 -26.00 -11.66 1.14
CA LYS A 168 -25.30 -10.73 2.03
C LYS A 168 -24.15 -11.41 2.78
N SER A 169 -24.40 -12.59 3.37
CA SER A 169 -23.35 -13.39 4.02
C SER A 169 -22.23 -13.80 3.05
N THR A 170 -22.55 -14.17 1.81
CA THR A 170 -21.52 -14.52 0.83
C THR A 170 -20.67 -13.33 0.38
N GLU A 171 -21.23 -12.13 0.33
CA GLU A 171 -20.50 -10.90 0.02
C GLU A 171 -19.54 -10.53 1.15
N THR A 172 -20.00 -10.58 2.41
CA THR A 172 -19.14 -10.38 3.59
C THR A 172 -17.97 -11.36 3.63
N ILE A 173 -18.24 -12.66 3.42
CA ILE A 173 -17.19 -13.70 3.40
C ILE A 173 -16.13 -13.39 2.32
N LYS A 174 -16.54 -12.96 1.13
CA LYS A 174 -15.59 -12.57 0.07
C LYS A 174 -14.76 -11.36 0.47
N GLY A 175 -15.36 -10.39 1.16
CA GLY A 175 -14.65 -9.25 1.71
C GLY A 175 -13.54 -9.66 2.68
N ILE A 176 -13.89 -10.49 3.67
CA ILE A 176 -12.91 -11.01 4.66
C ILE A 176 -11.81 -11.80 3.96
N GLN A 177 -12.15 -12.69 3.03
CA GLN A 177 -11.15 -13.44 2.23
C GLN A 177 -10.22 -12.52 1.44
N THR A 178 -10.73 -11.39 0.94
CA THR A 178 -9.94 -10.39 0.23
C THR A 178 -8.98 -9.68 1.18
N MET A 179 -9.44 -9.35 2.39
CA MET A 179 -8.60 -8.76 3.43
C MET A 179 -7.52 -9.74 3.91
N ASP A 180 -7.85 -11.02 4.09
CA ASP A 180 -6.87 -12.08 4.36
C ASP A 180 -5.80 -12.18 3.28
N GLN A 181 -6.24 -12.14 2.02
CA GLN A 181 -5.32 -12.12 0.90
C GLN A 181 -4.43 -10.88 0.95
N ALA A 182 -4.96 -9.71 1.28
CA ALA A 182 -4.18 -8.48 1.42
C ALA A 182 -3.12 -8.59 2.52
N ILE A 183 -3.49 -9.11 3.70
CA ILE A 183 -2.58 -9.34 4.83
C ILE A 183 -1.50 -10.38 4.47
N SER A 184 -1.87 -11.46 3.77
CA SER A 184 -0.90 -12.44 3.28
C SER A 184 0.07 -11.83 2.25
N ASN A 185 -0.44 -10.88 1.46
CA ASN A 185 0.29 -10.20 0.40
C ASN A 185 1.02 -8.93 0.82
N LEU A 186 1.25 -8.70 2.11
CA LEU A 186 2.05 -7.57 2.58
C LEU A 186 3.39 -7.48 1.85
N SER A 187 3.78 -6.25 1.51
CA SER A 187 5.00 -5.90 0.77
C SER A 187 6.27 -6.31 1.50
N LEU A 188 6.21 -6.43 2.83
CA LEU A 188 7.23 -7.01 3.69
C LEU A 188 6.54 -7.94 4.70
N LYS A 189 7.21 -9.01 5.10
CA LYS A 189 6.69 -9.88 6.16
C LYS A 189 6.75 -9.16 7.51
N CYS A 190 5.60 -8.97 8.14
CA CYS A 190 5.51 -8.50 9.52
C CYS A 190 4.35 -9.19 10.25
N ASP A 191 4.32 -9.06 11.57
CA ASP A 191 3.13 -9.38 12.37
C ASP A 191 2.25 -8.12 12.45
N PRO A 192 1.03 -8.13 11.89
CA PRO A 192 0.12 -7.00 11.97
C PRO A 192 -0.18 -6.53 13.40
N LYS A 193 -0.03 -7.40 14.40
CA LYS A 193 -0.23 -7.07 15.82
C LYS A 193 0.76 -6.05 16.37
N ASP A 194 1.91 -5.90 15.72
CA ASP A 194 2.93 -4.92 16.09
C ASP A 194 2.72 -3.56 15.40
N SER A 195 1.67 -3.42 14.58
CA SER A 195 1.35 -2.17 13.89
C SER A 195 0.84 -1.13 14.89
N ALA A 196 1.42 0.08 14.84
CA ALA A 196 0.95 1.22 15.60
C ALA A 196 -0.33 1.84 14.99
N SER A 197 -0.52 1.70 13.69
CA SER A 197 -1.65 2.23 12.93
C SER A 197 -2.00 1.30 11.79
N ALA A 198 -3.28 1.27 11.42
CA ALA A 198 -3.76 0.46 10.31
C ALA A 198 -4.81 1.24 9.52
N LEU A 199 -4.78 1.08 8.20
CA LEU A 199 -5.72 1.70 7.28
C LEU A 199 -6.06 0.69 6.20
N TYR A 200 -7.34 0.58 5.86
CA TYR A 200 -7.78 -0.22 4.73
C TYR A 200 -8.54 0.65 3.73
N LEU A 201 -8.36 0.34 2.45
CA LEU A 201 -9.08 0.92 1.34
C LEU A 201 -9.91 -0.18 0.68
N LEU A 202 -11.23 0.02 0.61
CA LEU A 202 -12.13 -0.87 -0.11
C LEU A 202 -12.57 -0.21 -1.41
N SER A 203 -12.23 -0.84 -2.53
CA SER A 203 -12.67 -0.43 -3.87
C SER A 203 -13.58 -1.49 -4.48
N ALA A 204 -14.85 -1.16 -4.71
CA ALA A 204 -15.84 -2.03 -5.32
C ALA A 204 -17.00 -1.20 -5.91
N PRO A 205 -17.83 -1.77 -6.81
CA PRO A 205 -19.07 -1.14 -7.22
C PRO A 205 -19.95 -0.80 -6.02
N VAL A 206 -20.66 0.33 -6.08
CA VAL A 206 -21.47 0.85 -4.96
C VAL A 206 -22.50 -0.18 -4.49
N GLU A 207 -23.02 -1.02 -5.39
CA GLU A 207 -23.98 -2.06 -5.05
C GLU A 207 -23.40 -3.22 -4.25
N GLU A 208 -22.08 -3.34 -4.14
CA GLU A 208 -21.37 -4.38 -3.39
C GLU A 208 -20.86 -3.87 -2.04
N ILE A 209 -20.77 -2.55 -1.85
CA ILE A 209 -20.32 -1.94 -0.59
C ILE A 209 -21.54 -1.77 0.33
N THR A 210 -21.77 -2.78 1.18
CA THR A 210 -22.81 -2.73 2.22
C THR A 210 -22.23 -2.27 3.56
N MET A 211 -23.05 -1.65 4.41
CA MET A 211 -22.62 -1.23 5.75
C MET A 211 -22.17 -2.41 6.63
N ASP A 212 -22.83 -3.55 6.51
CA ASP A 212 -22.42 -4.78 7.22
C ASP A 212 -21.03 -5.23 6.78
N LEU A 213 -20.74 -5.25 5.47
CA LEU A 213 -19.41 -5.57 4.97
C LEU A 213 -18.35 -4.60 5.53
N VAL A 214 -18.62 -3.30 5.50
CA VAL A 214 -17.69 -2.29 6.04
C VAL A 214 -17.44 -2.53 7.53
N LYS A 215 -18.49 -2.79 8.31
CA LYS A 215 -18.36 -3.06 9.75
C LYS A 215 -17.53 -4.32 10.02
N GLU A 216 -17.83 -5.41 9.33
CA GLU A 216 -17.11 -6.69 9.49
C GLU A 216 -15.63 -6.55 9.11
N LEU A 217 -15.30 -5.75 8.09
CA LEU A 217 -13.90 -5.47 7.75
C LEU A 217 -13.18 -4.63 8.82
N VAL A 218 -13.87 -3.66 9.43
CA VAL A 218 -13.32 -2.88 10.56
C VAL A 218 -13.08 -3.78 11.76
N ASP A 219 -14.08 -4.58 12.14
CA ASP A 219 -14.00 -5.51 13.27
C ASP A 219 -12.86 -6.52 13.04
N TYR A 220 -12.75 -7.08 11.84
CA TYR A 220 -11.68 -8.00 11.47
C TYR A 220 -10.29 -7.35 11.51
N LEU A 221 -10.15 -6.13 10.98
CA LEU A 221 -8.88 -5.41 11.06
C LEU A 221 -8.48 -5.12 12.52
N GLY A 222 -9.44 -4.80 13.37
CA GLY A 222 -9.23 -4.62 14.81
C GLY A 222 -8.79 -5.91 15.52
N GLU A 223 -9.28 -7.08 15.09
CA GLU A 223 -8.83 -8.38 15.60
C GLU A 223 -7.39 -8.72 15.15
N VAL A 224 -7.06 -8.42 13.89
CA VAL A 224 -5.74 -8.72 13.30
C VAL A 224 -4.66 -7.77 13.83
N ALA A 225 -4.98 -6.49 14.01
CA ALA A 225 -4.08 -5.44 14.46
C ALA A 225 -4.61 -4.72 15.72
N PRO A 226 -4.72 -5.42 16.87
CA PRO A 226 -5.41 -4.90 18.06
C PRO A 226 -4.74 -3.72 18.75
N ARG A 227 -3.47 -3.44 18.42
CA ARG A 227 -2.71 -2.30 18.94
C ARG A 227 -2.74 -1.08 18.01
N ALA A 228 -3.26 -1.25 16.79
CA ALA A 228 -3.29 -0.18 15.82
C ALA A 228 -4.43 0.79 16.14
N TYR A 229 -4.17 2.09 16.01
CA TYR A 229 -5.27 3.05 15.85
C TYR A 229 -5.74 3.05 14.39
N TYR A 230 -7.06 3.21 14.20
CA TYR A 230 -7.76 3.22 12.90
C TYR A 230 -8.87 4.27 12.90
#